data_AF-A0A7C1PSK3-F1
#
_entry.id   AF-A0A7C1PSK3-F1
#
_cell.length_a   1.000
_cell.length_b   1.000
_cell.length_c   1.000
_cell.angle_alpha   90.00
_cell.angle_beta   90.00
_cell.angle_gamma   90.00
#
_symmetry.space_group_name_H-M   'P 1'
#
loop_
_entity.id
_entity.type
_entity.pdbx_description
1 polymer ?
#
loop_
_entity_poly.entity_id
_entity_poly.type
_entity_poly.pdbx_seq_one_letter_code
_entity_poly.pdbx_strand_id
1 'polypeptide(L)'
;NYSTYMQVVHRCLKDDGLFLLQTIAGNESTVCIDPWLDKYIFPNALLPSIKQIGDAIEGLFVMEDWQNFSADYDKTLMAWYGNFDRNWNKIKSKYDERFYRMWKYYLLFCAGLFRSRENQVWQIVFSKRGLPGGYSSIR
;
A
#
# COMPACT_ATOMS: atom_id res chain seq x y z
N ASN A 1 -7.94 -10.35 9.33
CA ASN A 1 -8.69 -9.07 9.27
C ASN A 1 -9.14 -8.65 7.87
N TYR A 2 -8.56 -9.15 6.78
CA TYR A 2 -8.96 -8.73 5.42
C TYR A 2 -10.42 -9.04 5.08
N SER A 3 -10.93 -10.24 5.38
CA SER A 3 -12.34 -10.58 5.15
C SER A 3 -13.30 -9.63 5.87
N THR A 4 -13.04 -9.32 7.15
CA THR A 4 -13.85 -8.36 7.91
C THR A 4 -13.83 -6.95 7.29
N TYR A 5 -12.67 -6.49 6.82
CA TYR A 5 -12.57 -5.21 6.12
C TYR A 5 -13.44 -5.20 4.84
N MET A 6 -13.32 -6.24 4.01
CA MET A 6 -14.10 -6.36 2.77
C MET A 6 -15.61 -6.43 3.03
N GLN A 7 -16.05 -7.16 4.07
CA GLN A 7 -17.46 -7.22 4.47
C GLN A 7 -18.01 -5.86 4.90
N VAL A 8 -17.22 -5.08 5.64
CA VAL A 8 -17.62 -3.72 6.04
C VAL A 8 -17.74 -2.81 4.82
N VAL A 9 -16.76 -2.84 3.92
CA VAL A 9 -16.82 -2.07 2.67
C VAL A 9 -18.05 -2.47 1.86
N HIS A 10 -18.31 -3.77 1.69
CA HIS A 10 -19.46 -4.28 0.96
C HIS A 10 -20.78 -3.81 1.56
N ARG A 11 -20.90 -3.81 2.90
CA ARG A 11 -22.10 -3.32 3.60
C ARG A 11 -22.33 -1.83 3.39
N CYS A 12 -21.27 -1.03 3.35
CA CYS A 12 -21.35 0.43 3.21
C CYS A 12 -21.50 0.89 1.76
N LEU A 13 -21.13 0.07 0.79
CA LEU A 13 -21.21 0.39 -0.63
C LEU A 13 -22.65 0.26 -1.12
N LYS A 14 -23.10 1.15 -2.02
CA LYS A 14 -24.37 0.97 -2.74
C LYS A 14 -24.31 -0.24 -3.67
N ASP A 15 -25.47 -0.74 -4.10
CA ASP A 15 -25.53 -1.92 -4.96
C ASP A 15 -24.91 -1.72 -6.35
N ASP A 16 -24.91 -0.48 -6.84
CA ASP A 16 -24.28 0.00 -8.07
C ASP A 16 -22.95 0.76 -7.83
N GLY A 17 -22.47 0.76 -6.58
CA GLY A 17 -21.27 1.48 -6.20
C GLY A 17 -19.98 0.80 -6.66
N LEU A 18 -18.93 1.61 -6.86
CA LEU A 18 -17.56 1.14 -7.06
C LEU A 18 -16.70 1.38 -5.82
N PHE A 19 -15.84 0.43 -5.53
CA PHE A 19 -14.83 0.51 -4.49
C PHE A 19 -13.44 0.46 -5.11
N LEU A 20 -12.61 1.46 -4.83
CA LEU A 20 -11.19 1.45 -5.17
C LEU A 20 -10.35 1.20 -3.92
N LEU A 21 -9.67 0.05 -3.89
CA LEU A 21 -8.67 -0.28 -2.89
C LEU A 21 -7.29 0.17 -3.38
N GLN A 22 -6.69 1.13 -2.68
CA GLN A 22 -5.28 1.46 -2.87
C GLN A 22 -4.45 0.90 -1.71
N THR A 23 -3.44 0.08 -2.01
CA THR A 23 -2.61 -0.56 -0.97
C THR A 23 -1.17 -0.77 -1.42
N ILE A 24 -0.24 -0.72 -0.46
CA ILE A 24 1.07 -1.36 -0.62
C ILE A 24 0.87 -2.86 -0.43
N ALA A 25 1.61 -3.68 -1.16
CA ALA A 25 1.46 -5.13 -1.14
C ALA A 25 2.79 -5.86 -1.31
N GLY A 26 2.79 -7.15 -0.97
CA GLY A 26 3.89 -8.08 -1.20
C GLY A 26 3.58 -9.07 -2.32
N ASN A 27 4.63 -9.65 -2.90
CA ASN A 27 4.47 -10.70 -3.92
C ASN A 27 3.96 -12.02 -3.32
N GLU A 28 4.31 -12.29 -2.07
CA GLU A 28 4.00 -13.53 -1.37
C GLU A 28 3.13 -13.29 -0.13
N SER A 29 2.34 -14.30 0.24
CA SER A 29 1.53 -14.24 1.46
C SER A 29 2.42 -14.35 2.69
N THR A 30 2.37 -13.32 3.54
CA THR A 30 3.08 -13.30 4.82
C THR A 30 2.11 -13.04 5.97
N VAL A 31 2.56 -13.30 7.19
CA VAL A 31 1.83 -13.02 8.43
C VAL A 31 2.52 -11.97 9.30
N CYS A 32 3.69 -11.49 8.88
CA CYS A 32 4.46 -10.45 9.53
C CYS A 32 5.15 -9.57 8.50
N ILE A 33 5.47 -8.34 8.90
CA ILE A 33 6.32 -7.42 8.14
C ILE A 33 7.78 -7.57 8.59
N ASP A 34 8.69 -6.92 7.86
CA ASP A 34 10.08 -6.76 8.27
C ASP A 34 10.19 -6.30 9.74
N PRO A 35 10.98 -7.01 10.59
CA PRO A 35 11.06 -6.72 12.02
C PRO A 35 11.56 -5.31 12.36
N TRP A 36 12.37 -4.69 11.50
CA TRP A 36 12.83 -3.32 11.72
C TRP A 36 11.69 -2.33 11.45
N LEU A 37 10.92 -2.54 10.38
CA LEU A 37 9.72 -1.72 10.10
C LEU A 37 8.68 -1.85 11.22
N ASP A 38 8.39 -3.06 11.69
CA ASP A 38 7.44 -3.29 12.79
C ASP A 38 7.86 -2.56 14.07
N LYS A 39 9.15 -2.64 14.42
CA LYS A 39 9.67 -2.04 15.64
C LYS A 39 9.71 -0.51 15.61
N TYR A 40 10.05 0.10 14.48
CA TYR A 40 10.41 1.52 14.44
C TYR A 40 9.45 2.43 13.68
N ILE A 41 8.70 1.92 12.69
CA ILE A 41 7.92 2.76 11.77
C ILE A 41 6.44 2.39 11.76
N PHE A 42 6.10 1.12 11.52
CA PHE A 42 4.72 0.65 11.37
C PHE A 42 4.43 -0.60 12.20
N PRO A 43 4.24 -0.46 13.52
CA PRO A 43 3.87 -1.58 14.38
C PRO A 43 2.55 -2.22 13.95
N ASN A 44 2.51 -3.55 13.87
CA ASN A 44 1.37 -4.36 13.45
C ASN A 44 0.97 -4.20 11.98
N ALA A 45 1.81 -3.59 11.14
CA ALA A 45 1.55 -3.54 9.72
C ALA A 45 1.72 -4.93 9.07
N LEU A 46 0.91 -5.17 8.05
CA LEU A 46 1.03 -6.34 7.19
C LEU A 46 0.74 -5.92 5.75
N LEU A 47 1.55 -6.40 4.82
CA LEU A 47 1.32 -6.19 3.40
C LEU A 47 0.52 -7.37 2.85
N PRO A 48 -0.66 -7.14 2.25
CA PRO A 48 -1.40 -8.21 1.62
C PRO A 48 -0.69 -8.73 0.37
N SER A 49 -0.90 -9.99 0.05
CA SER A 49 -0.60 -10.58 -1.26
C SER A 49 -1.83 -10.61 -2.17
N ILE A 50 -1.64 -10.93 -3.45
CA ILE A 50 -2.76 -11.19 -4.37
C ILE A 50 -3.68 -12.28 -3.81
N LYS A 51 -3.10 -13.38 -3.31
CA LYS A 51 -3.87 -14.49 -2.73
C LYS A 51 -4.72 -14.02 -1.55
N GLN A 52 -4.14 -13.27 -0.62
CA GLN A 52 -4.86 -12.81 0.57
C GLN A 52 -5.99 -11.83 0.24
N ILE A 53 -5.83 -10.98 -0.79
CA ILE A 53 -6.91 -10.12 -1.29
C ILE A 53 -7.97 -10.97 -1.98
N GLY A 54 -7.57 -11.88 -2.88
CA GLY A 54 -8.47 -12.78 -3.59
C GLY A 54 -9.36 -13.57 -2.65
N ASP A 55 -8.76 -14.24 -1.67
CA ASP A 55 -9.47 -15.00 -0.63
C ASP A 55 -10.44 -14.10 0.19
N ALA A 56 -10.12 -12.80 0.34
CA ALA A 56 -10.93 -11.88 1.14
C ALA A 56 -12.11 -11.25 0.38
N ILE A 57 -12.04 -11.16 -0.95
CA ILE A 57 -13.11 -10.60 -1.80
C ILE A 57 -14.05 -11.66 -2.37
N GLU A 58 -13.66 -12.94 -2.30
CA GLU A 58 -14.43 -14.05 -2.86
C GLU A 58 -15.87 -14.05 -2.31
N GLY A 59 -16.84 -14.13 -3.23
CA GLY A 59 -18.27 -14.07 -2.90
C GLY A 59 -18.80 -12.69 -2.48
N LEU A 60 -17.95 -11.66 -2.40
CA LEU A 60 -18.34 -10.30 -2.03
C LEU A 60 -18.25 -9.30 -3.19
N PHE A 61 -17.22 -9.41 -4.04
CA PHE A 61 -16.97 -8.45 -5.09
C PHE A 61 -16.55 -9.12 -6.40
N VAL A 62 -16.86 -8.45 -7.51
CA VAL A 62 -16.22 -8.64 -8.81
C VAL A 62 -15.00 -7.71 -8.86
N MET A 63 -13.84 -8.26 -9.22
CA MET A 63 -12.63 -7.47 -9.48
C MET A 63 -12.70 -6.94 -10.91
N GLU A 64 -12.89 -5.63 -11.03
CA GLU A 64 -13.11 -4.93 -12.30
C GLU A 64 -11.80 -4.49 -12.95
N ASP A 65 -10.82 -4.11 -12.14
CA ASP A 65 -9.54 -3.61 -12.62
C ASP A 65 -8.46 -3.75 -11.57
N TRP A 66 -7.22 -3.99 -11.99
CA TRP A 66 -6.06 -4.07 -11.11
C TRP A 66 -4.87 -3.38 -11.77
N GLN A 67 -4.48 -2.23 -11.21
CA GLN A 67 -3.31 -1.49 -11.64
C GLN A 67 -2.14 -1.75 -10.71
N ASN A 68 -0.94 -1.94 -11.27
CA ASN A 68 0.30 -1.89 -10.53
C ASN A 68 1.18 -0.76 -11.05
N PHE A 69 1.48 0.21 -10.19
CA PHE A 69 2.35 1.35 -10.49
C PHE A 69 3.47 1.48 -9.45
N SER A 70 3.92 0.34 -8.90
CA SER A 70 4.95 0.29 -7.85
C SER A 70 6.26 0.98 -8.21
N ALA A 71 6.63 1.03 -9.49
CA ALA A 71 7.80 1.72 -9.98
C ALA A 71 7.79 3.24 -9.70
N ASP A 72 6.60 3.85 -9.56
CA ASP A 72 6.48 5.27 -9.23
C ASP A 72 6.65 5.56 -7.73
N TYR A 73 6.53 4.53 -6.89
CA TYR A 73 6.67 4.70 -5.45
C TYR A 73 8.14 4.89 -5.02
N ASP A 74 9.09 4.33 -5.78
CA ASP A 74 10.52 4.66 -5.63
C ASP A 74 10.74 6.18 -5.80
N LYS A 75 10.25 6.75 -6.91
CA LYS A 75 10.35 8.19 -7.18
C LYS A 75 9.76 9.03 -6.05
N THR A 76 8.61 8.58 -5.53
CA THR A 76 7.92 9.23 -4.41
C THR A 76 8.78 9.23 -3.14
N LEU A 77 9.34 8.07 -2.76
CA LEU A 77 10.19 7.93 -1.58
C LEU A 77 11.51 8.70 -1.72
N MET A 78 12.10 8.72 -2.91
CA MET A 78 13.31 9.51 -3.20
C MET A 78 13.04 11.01 -3.14
N ALA A 79 11.86 11.48 -3.58
CA ALA A 79 11.44 12.87 -3.43
C ALA A 79 11.25 13.24 -1.95
N TRP A 80 10.62 12.36 -1.16
CA TRP A 80 10.49 12.55 0.28
C TRP A 80 11.83 12.60 0.99
N TYR A 81 12.74 11.67 0.66
CA TYR A 81 14.10 11.68 1.19
C TYR A 81 14.83 12.98 0.86
N GLY A 82 14.82 13.40 -0.41
CA GLY A 82 15.44 14.65 -0.84
C GLY A 82 14.86 15.86 -0.10
N ASN A 83 13.54 15.90 0.14
CA ASN A 83 12.89 16.96 0.90
C ASN A 83 13.28 16.94 2.38
N PHE A 84 13.31 15.75 3.00
CA PHE A 84 13.68 15.56 4.40
C PHE A 84 15.14 15.97 4.66
N ASP A 85 16.07 15.43 3.88
CA ASP A 85 17.52 15.64 4.04
C ASP A 85 17.87 17.14 3.84
N ARG A 86 17.33 17.78 2.79
CA ARG A 86 17.53 19.22 2.54
C ARG A 86 17.00 20.12 3.66
N ASN A 87 15.93 19.73 4.35
CA ASN A 87 15.30 20.55 5.38
C ASN A 87 15.68 20.13 6.80
N TRP A 88 16.58 19.15 6.98
CA TRP A 88 16.96 18.64 8.30
C TRP A 88 17.40 19.76 9.25
N ASN A 89 18.24 20.69 8.79
CA ASN A 89 18.70 21.81 9.61
C ASN A 89 17.58 22.69 10.17
N LYS A 90 16.41 22.72 9.53
CA LYS A 90 15.24 23.49 10.00
C LYS A 90 14.44 22.77 11.08
N ILE A 91 14.54 21.44 11.13
CA ILE A 91 13.74 20.60 12.04
C ILE A 91 14.56 19.88 13.11
N LYS A 92 15.89 19.86 13.00
CA LYS A 92 16.80 19.14 13.90
C LYS A 92 16.73 19.58 15.37
N SER A 93 16.14 20.73 15.69
CA SER A 93 15.90 21.12 17.08
C SER A 93 14.79 20.31 17.77
N LYS A 94 13.94 19.63 16.97
CA LYS A 94 12.80 18.84 17.46
C LYS A 94 13.09 17.34 17.52
N TYR A 95 14.21 16.90 16.95
CA TYR A 95 14.53 15.49 16.72
C TYR A 95 16.02 15.26 16.96
N ASP A 96 16.38 14.07 17.43
CA ASP A 96 17.78 13.73 17.65
C ASP A 96 18.46 13.15 16.38
N GLU A 97 19.79 13.02 16.46
CA GLU A 97 20.61 12.38 15.42
C GLU A 97 20.13 10.96 15.12
N ARG A 98 19.64 10.25 16.15
CA ARG A 98 19.13 8.88 16.02
C ARG A 98 17.89 8.84 15.14
N PHE A 99 16.93 9.73 15.37
CA PHE A 99 15.74 9.88 14.53
C PHE A 99 16.11 10.20 13.09
N TYR A 100 17.06 11.11 12.87
CA TYR A 100 17.53 11.44 11.52
C TYR A 100 18.02 10.21 10.77
N ARG A 101 18.89 9.41 11.40
CA ARG A 101 19.43 8.18 10.81
C ARG A 101 18.35 7.14 10.57
N MET A 102 17.42 6.98 11.53
CA MET A 102 16.30 6.05 11.43
C MET A 102 15.37 6.42 10.27
N TRP A 103 14.96 7.68 10.16
CA TRP A 103 14.04 8.15 9.14
C TRP A 103 14.67 8.11 7.75
N LYS A 104 15.96 8.47 7.65
CA LYS A 104 16.76 8.31 6.43
C LYS A 104 16.85 6.86 5.98
N TYR A 105 17.15 5.94 6.91
CA TYR A 105 17.18 4.51 6.62
C TYR A 105 15.83 4.02 6.13
N TYR A 106 14.74 4.36 6.83
CA TYR A 106 13.37 4.00 6.43
C TYR A 106 13.07 4.38 4.98
N LEU A 107 13.26 5.65 4.61
CA LEU A 107 12.91 6.14 3.27
C LEU A 107 13.73 5.45 2.18
N LEU A 108 15.04 5.31 2.38
CA LEU A 108 15.95 4.71 1.40
C LEU A 108 15.77 3.18 1.31
N PHE A 109 15.54 2.51 2.44
CA PHE A 109 15.24 1.08 2.49
C PHE A 109 13.94 0.78 1.73
N CYS A 110 12.86 1.51 2.02
CA CYS A 110 11.61 1.34 1.30
C CYS A 110 11.76 1.66 -0.19
N ALA A 111 12.51 2.70 -0.57
CA ALA A 111 12.77 3.01 -1.97
C ALA A 111 13.46 1.82 -2.67
N GLY A 112 14.40 1.17 -1.99
CA GLY A 112 15.03 -0.07 -2.42
C GLY A 112 14.03 -1.20 -2.68
N LEU A 113 13.10 -1.45 -1.74
CA LEU A 113 12.07 -2.49 -1.87
C LEU A 113 11.14 -2.29 -3.08
N PHE A 114 10.77 -1.03 -3.38
CA PHE A 114 9.98 -0.75 -4.58
C PHE A 114 10.82 -0.83 -5.86
N ARG A 115 12.08 -0.35 -5.82
CA ARG A 115 13.00 -0.41 -6.96
C ARG A 115 13.34 -1.85 -7.36
N SER A 116 13.51 -2.74 -6.38
CA SER A 116 13.76 -4.17 -6.61
C SER A 116 12.49 -4.97 -6.92
N ARG A 117 11.31 -4.35 -6.88
CA ARG A 117 10.01 -4.99 -7.10
C ARG A 117 9.66 -6.06 -6.05
N GLU A 118 10.22 -5.97 -4.86
CA GLU A 118 9.81 -6.78 -3.72
C GLU A 118 8.45 -6.33 -3.17
N ASN A 119 8.25 -5.01 -3.10
CA ASN A 119 6.97 -4.42 -2.73
C ASN A 119 6.25 -3.82 -3.94
N GLN A 120 4.93 -3.88 -3.90
CA GLN A 120 4.03 -3.33 -4.92
C GLN A 120 3.16 -2.21 -4.38
N VAL A 121 2.61 -1.41 -5.29
CA VAL A 121 1.50 -0.49 -5.01
C VAL A 121 0.41 -0.78 -6.01
N TRP A 122 -0.75 -1.14 -5.49
CA TRP A 122 -1.90 -1.50 -6.29
C TRP A 122 -3.05 -0.53 -6.11
N GLN A 123 -3.76 -0.29 -7.20
CA GLN A 123 -5.13 0.22 -7.19
C GLN A 123 -6.03 -0.85 -7.79
N ILE A 124 -6.99 -1.33 -7.02
CA ILE A 124 -7.89 -2.41 -7.43
C ILE A 124 -9.31 -1.89 -7.36
N VAL A 125 -10.02 -1.97 -8.47
CA VAL A 125 -11.43 -1.55 -8.57
C VAL A 125 -12.31 -2.78 -8.41
N PHE A 126 -13.32 -2.63 -7.56
CA PHE A 126 -14.31 -3.65 -7.24
C PHE A 126 -15.73 -3.12 -7.45
N SER A 127 -16.62 -4.00 -7.86
CA SER A 127 -18.07 -3.79 -7.84
C SER A 127 -18.74 -4.93 -7.10
N LYS A 128 -19.96 -4.76 -6.58
CA LYS A 128 -20.66 -5.86 -5.88
C LYS A 128 -21.09 -7.00 -6.79
N ARG A 129 -21.62 -6.66 -7.97
CA ARG A 129 -22.31 -7.60 -8.87
C ARG A 129 -21.84 -7.54 -10.32
N GLY A 130 -20.73 -6.84 -10.59
CA GLY A 130 -20.31 -6.52 -11.95
C GLY A 130 -20.98 -5.26 -12.48
N LEU A 131 -20.35 -4.61 -13.46
CA LEU A 131 -20.97 -3.55 -14.26
C LEU A 131 -21.52 -4.11 -15.59
N PRO A 132 -22.77 -3.79 -15.99
CA PRO A 132 -23.26 -4.10 -17.32
C PRO A 132 -22.37 -3.46 -18.40
N GLY A 133 -21.84 -4.26 -19.33
CA GLY A 133 -20.88 -3.81 -20.35
C GLY A 133 -19.42 -3.76 -19.89
N GLY A 134 -19.14 -4.09 -18.63
CA GLY A 134 -17.79 -4.13 -18.05
C GLY A 134 -17.27 -2.76 -17.62
N TYR A 135 -16.14 -2.78 -16.91
CA TYR A 135 -15.41 -1.58 -16.48
C TYR A 135 -14.38 -1.16 -17.54
N SER A 136 -14.34 0.12 -17.89
CA SER A 136 -13.31 0.70 -18.76
C SER A 136 -12.43 1.65 -17.97
N SER A 137 -11.18 1.26 -17.77
CA SER A 137 -10.16 2.10 -17.14
C SER A 137 -9.70 3.17 -18.14
N ILE A 138 -9.62 4.44 -17.72
CA ILE A 138 -9.03 5.51 -18.52
C ILE A 138 -7.51 5.41 -18.33
N ARG A 139 -6.82 4.75 -19.26
CA ARG A 139 -5.36 4.58 -19.24
C ARG A 139 -4.78 4.76 -20.63
#